data_AF-A0AA41U5U5-F1
#
_entry.id   AF-A0AA41U5U5-F1
#
_cell.length_a   1.000
_cell.length_b   1.000
_cell.length_c   1.000
_cell.angle_alpha   90.00
_cell.angle_beta   90.00
_cell.angle_gamma   90.00
#
_symmetry.space_group_name_H-M   'P 1'
#
loop_
_entity.id
_entity.type
_entity.pdbx_description
1 polymer ?
#
loop_
_entity_poly.entity_id
_entity_poly.type
_entity_poly.pdbx_seq_one_letter_code
_entity_poly.pdbx_strand_id
1 'polypeptide(L)'
;MTGFRPALERLDPAGGTRQAHAPLVETAGAVVWRVRGGSLQVQLVHRPRYDDWSWPKGKVEEGEAFQVTAIREVAEETGKPIVLGMPLPGRQYLTPEGRVKRVHYWAARRARRGHDSAALTARDPVAPVLKAEVDASEWLDADDAAKRLTWASDRAPLDALKEAYEAGRLPTRALVIARHGKAVPRTAWHGSERDRPLTPIGHAHAAALVPVLASYGIETAISSRWERCATTIDPYVRAAGLRPSFSEYLTEAQHERSPSRVAATIRYLLEDSAGATLLCTHRPVLPTVLDVLGQHAARAVADSLPTQDPFLEPGQALVGHVTTTSKGPRVVAAELIAPPLD
;
A
#
# COMPACT_ATOMS: atom_id res chain seq x y z
N MET A 1 -30.96 -33.95 52.83
CA MET A 1 -31.29 -33.17 51.61
C MET A 1 -31.38 -31.71 52.03
N THR A 2 -30.24 -31.03 52.00
CA THR A 2 -30.08 -29.67 52.53
C THR A 2 -29.75 -28.75 51.36
N GLY A 3 -30.69 -27.85 51.06
CA GLY A 3 -30.45 -26.71 50.18
C GLY A 3 -29.87 -25.55 50.97
N PHE A 4 -28.83 -24.93 50.45
CA PHE A 4 -28.46 -23.55 50.77
C PHE A 4 -27.59 -22.99 49.64
N ARG A 5 -28.01 -21.89 49.02
CA ARG A 5 -27.15 -21.00 48.23
C ARG A 5 -26.95 -19.72 49.05
N PRO A 6 -25.72 -19.18 49.07
CA PRO A 6 -25.51 -17.74 48.90
C PRO A 6 -24.41 -17.50 47.84
N ALA A 7 -24.62 -16.61 46.86
CA ALA A 7 -24.34 -15.16 46.86
C ALA A 7 -22.84 -14.81 46.68
N LEU A 8 -22.57 -14.00 45.65
CA LEU A 8 -21.29 -13.41 45.26
C LEU A 8 -20.79 -12.37 46.27
N GLU A 9 -19.48 -12.36 46.58
CA GLU A 9 -18.60 -11.16 46.54
C GLU A 9 -17.09 -11.49 46.70
N ARG A 10 -16.25 -10.53 46.27
CA ARG A 10 -14.83 -10.51 45.83
C ARG A 10 -13.78 -10.66 46.98
N LEU A 11 -12.48 -10.99 46.81
CA LEU A 11 -11.37 -10.36 46.05
C LEU A 11 -10.08 -11.26 45.95
N ASP A 12 -9.23 -10.98 44.94
CA ASP A 12 -7.96 -11.63 44.51
C ASP A 12 -6.74 -11.47 45.47
N PRO A 13 -5.61 -12.22 45.29
CA PRO A 13 -4.51 -11.74 44.42
C PRO A 13 -3.65 -12.85 43.77
N ALA A 14 -3.66 -12.94 42.44
CA ALA A 14 -2.51 -13.43 41.69
C ALA A 14 -2.30 -12.47 40.52
N GLY A 15 -1.24 -11.65 40.65
CA GLY A 15 -0.97 -10.51 39.80
C GLY A 15 -1.06 -10.86 38.32
N GLY A 16 -2.02 -10.25 37.62
CA GLY A 16 -1.98 -10.15 36.18
C GLY A 16 -0.65 -9.50 35.82
N THR A 17 0.26 -10.30 35.26
CA THR A 17 1.39 -9.79 34.51
C THR A 17 0.78 -8.98 33.36
N ARG A 18 0.63 -7.67 33.57
CA ARG A 18 0.61 -6.74 32.45
C ARG A 18 1.92 -6.99 31.72
N GLN A 19 1.87 -7.80 30.68
CA GLN A 19 2.94 -7.86 29.70
C GLN A 19 2.95 -6.45 29.09
N ALA A 20 3.78 -5.58 29.65
CA ALA A 20 4.03 -4.28 29.09
C ALA A 20 4.73 -4.56 27.75
N HIS A 21 3.97 -4.59 26.67
CA HIS A 21 4.55 -4.66 25.34
C HIS A 21 5.46 -3.44 25.19
N ALA A 22 6.74 -3.70 24.89
CA ALA A 22 7.70 -2.66 24.59
C ALA A 22 7.11 -1.66 23.58
N PRO A 23 7.19 -0.33 23.82
CA PRO A 23 6.60 0.66 22.92
C PRO A 23 7.10 0.48 21.50
N LEU A 24 6.16 0.39 20.54
CA LEU A 24 6.45 0.20 19.13
C LEU A 24 6.79 1.53 18.45
N VAL A 25 7.85 1.54 17.64
CA VAL A 25 8.23 2.63 16.75
C VAL A 25 8.14 2.13 15.33
N GLU A 26 7.14 2.59 14.60
CA GLU A 26 7.00 2.31 13.18
C GLU A 26 7.81 3.33 12.36
N THR A 27 8.47 2.83 11.33
CA THR A 27 9.33 3.59 10.42
C THR A 27 9.10 3.06 9.01
N ALA A 28 9.15 3.91 8.01
CA ALA A 28 9.03 3.50 6.62
C ALA A 28 10.02 4.25 5.72
N GLY A 29 10.39 3.62 4.62
CA GLY A 29 11.32 4.19 3.65
C GLY A 29 11.34 3.40 2.34
N ALA A 30 12.33 3.66 1.51
CA ALA A 30 12.43 2.95 0.23
C ALA A 30 13.87 2.69 -0.21
N VAL A 31 14.05 1.58 -0.93
CA VAL A 31 15.23 1.36 -1.75
C VAL A 31 14.95 1.96 -3.12
N VAL A 32 15.44 3.18 -3.31
CA VAL A 32 15.24 3.92 -4.57
C VAL A 32 16.21 3.37 -5.61
N TRP A 33 15.70 2.83 -6.71
CA TRP A 33 16.49 2.15 -7.72
C TRP A 33 16.33 2.76 -9.12
N ARG A 34 17.30 2.45 -9.98
CA ARG A 34 17.25 2.66 -11.43
C ARG A 34 18.13 1.63 -12.13
N VAL A 35 17.89 1.42 -13.41
CA VAL A 35 18.81 0.66 -14.27
C VAL A 35 19.50 1.64 -15.19
N ARG A 36 20.84 1.66 -15.19
CA ARG A 36 21.65 2.54 -16.03
C ARG A 36 22.76 1.72 -16.69
N GLY A 37 22.81 1.71 -18.02
CA GLY A 37 23.80 0.93 -18.77
C GLY A 37 23.71 -0.58 -18.52
N GLY A 38 22.53 -1.10 -18.16
CA GLY A 38 22.34 -2.52 -17.79
C GLY A 38 22.67 -2.85 -16.33
N SER A 39 23.21 -1.92 -15.56
CA SER A 39 23.51 -2.11 -14.14
C SER A 39 22.38 -1.60 -13.26
N LEU A 40 22.02 -2.40 -12.24
CA LEU A 40 21.13 -1.99 -11.17
C LEU A 40 21.86 -1.03 -10.23
N GLN A 41 21.32 0.18 -10.11
CA GLN A 41 21.82 1.21 -9.21
C GLN A 41 20.77 1.54 -8.16
N VAL A 42 21.23 1.90 -6.97
CA VAL A 42 20.40 2.29 -5.82
C VAL A 42 20.91 3.58 -5.20
N GLN A 43 20.02 4.32 -4.53
CA GLN A 43 20.35 5.58 -3.87
C GLN A 43 20.50 5.38 -2.35
N LEU A 44 21.67 5.72 -1.80
CA LEU A 44 21.90 5.82 -0.36
C LEU A 44 21.95 7.28 0.08
N VAL A 45 21.69 7.50 1.37
CA VAL A 45 21.87 8.79 2.04
C VAL A 45 22.87 8.66 3.18
N HIS A 46 23.61 9.74 3.42
CA HIS A 46 24.55 9.85 4.55
C HIS A 46 23.95 10.75 5.63
N ARG A 47 24.06 10.31 6.89
CA ARG A 47 23.54 11.05 8.05
C ARG A 47 24.69 11.48 8.96
N PRO A 48 25.06 12.78 8.98
CA PRO A 48 26.20 13.29 9.77
C PRO A 48 26.13 12.94 11.25
N ARG A 49 24.92 12.92 11.83
CA ARG A 49 24.69 12.63 13.26
C ARG A 49 25.21 11.25 13.68
N TYR A 50 25.17 10.27 12.77
CA TYR A 50 25.56 8.89 13.03
C TYR A 50 26.79 8.46 12.25
N ASP A 51 27.28 9.29 11.34
CA ASP A 51 28.31 8.97 10.34
C ASP A 51 27.99 7.66 9.60
N ASP A 52 26.73 7.51 9.17
CA ASP A 52 26.23 6.27 8.58
C ASP A 52 25.59 6.45 7.20
N TRP A 53 25.73 5.40 6.38
CA TRP A 53 25.10 5.28 5.08
C TRP A 53 23.98 4.27 5.17
N SER A 54 22.76 4.70 4.83
CA SER A 54 21.58 3.87 4.92
C SER A 54 20.57 4.19 3.83
N TRP A 55 19.50 3.39 3.76
CA TRP A 55 18.34 3.70 2.94
C TRP A 55 17.62 4.94 3.50
N PRO A 56 17.03 5.77 2.62
CA PRO A 56 16.22 6.87 3.08
C PRO A 56 14.93 6.38 3.75
N LYS A 57 14.64 6.89 4.95
CA LYS A 57 13.54 6.44 5.82
C LYS A 57 13.37 7.38 7.02
N GLY A 58 12.17 7.33 7.61
CA GLY A 58 11.94 7.94 8.90
C GLY A 58 10.64 7.49 9.55
N LYS A 59 10.27 8.21 10.61
CA LYS A 59 9.26 7.75 11.56
C LYS A 59 7.87 8.00 10.98
N VAL A 60 6.97 7.04 11.19
CA VAL A 60 5.56 7.22 10.87
C VAL A 60 4.97 8.29 11.78
N GLU A 61 4.31 9.27 11.18
CA GLU A 61 3.58 10.32 11.90
C GLU A 61 2.19 9.83 12.34
N GLU A 62 1.58 10.54 13.28
CA GLU A 62 0.22 10.23 13.73
C GLU A 62 -0.77 10.38 12.56
N GLY A 63 -1.65 9.39 12.37
CA GLY A 63 -2.57 9.37 11.22
C GLY A 63 -1.93 9.03 9.87
N GLU A 64 -0.63 8.75 9.82
CA GLU A 64 0.06 8.51 8.55
C GLU A 64 0.13 7.02 8.18
N ALA A 65 -0.19 6.68 6.93
CA ALA A 65 0.03 5.33 6.40
C ALA A 65 1.50 5.11 6.04
N PHE A 66 2.00 3.87 6.17
CA PHE A 66 3.42 3.56 5.93
C PHE A 66 3.90 3.92 4.51
N GLN A 67 3.03 3.79 3.51
CA GLN A 67 3.31 4.18 2.13
C GLN A 67 3.56 5.68 2.01
N VAL A 68 2.76 6.48 2.73
CA VAL A 68 2.82 7.94 2.75
C VAL A 68 4.10 8.38 3.44
N THR A 69 4.40 7.80 4.60
CA THR A 69 5.68 7.97 5.30
C THR A 69 6.85 7.67 4.36
N ALA A 70 6.83 6.53 3.66
CA ALA A 70 7.94 6.15 2.77
C ALA A 70 8.19 7.16 1.65
N ILE A 71 7.13 7.67 0.99
CA ILE A 71 7.31 8.66 -0.09
C ILE A 71 7.69 10.04 0.45
N ARG A 72 7.21 10.42 1.64
CA ARG A 72 7.53 11.68 2.31
C ARG A 72 9.00 11.69 2.70
N GLU A 73 9.43 10.73 3.51
CA GLU A 73 10.80 10.62 4.03
C GLU A 73 11.84 10.60 2.91
N VAL A 74 11.58 9.84 1.83
CA VAL A 74 12.48 9.84 0.67
C VAL A 74 12.53 11.21 -0.02
N ALA A 75 11.40 11.90 -0.12
CA ALA A 75 11.36 13.24 -0.69
C ALA A 75 12.06 14.27 0.21
N GLU A 76 11.92 14.18 1.53
CA GLU A 76 12.60 15.03 2.51
C GLU A 76 14.13 14.83 2.43
N GLU A 77 14.61 13.60 2.49
CA GLU A 77 16.04 13.29 2.57
C GLU A 77 16.78 13.42 1.22
N THR A 78 16.10 13.20 0.09
CA THR A 78 16.74 13.23 -1.24
C THR A 78 16.34 14.43 -2.09
N GLY A 79 15.30 15.18 -1.70
CA GLY A 79 14.71 16.26 -2.47
C GLY A 79 14.07 15.79 -3.79
N LYS A 80 13.76 14.50 -3.93
CA LYS A 80 13.21 13.90 -5.16
C LYS A 80 12.00 13.02 -4.85
N PRO A 81 10.84 13.27 -5.50
CA PRO A 81 9.69 12.42 -5.32
C PRO A 81 9.90 11.04 -5.98
N ILE A 82 9.28 10.03 -5.38
CA ILE A 82 9.31 8.64 -5.83
C ILE A 82 7.90 8.08 -6.06
N VAL A 83 7.83 6.96 -6.77
CA VAL A 83 6.64 6.10 -6.88
C VAL A 83 7.01 4.73 -6.34
N LEU A 84 6.17 4.20 -5.45
CA LEU A 84 6.36 2.89 -4.84
C LEU A 84 6.05 1.77 -5.83
N GLY A 85 6.89 0.76 -5.83
CA GLY A 85 6.67 -0.55 -6.44
C GLY A 85 6.49 -1.60 -5.34
N MET A 86 6.94 -2.83 -5.59
CA MET A 86 6.74 -3.95 -4.67
C MET A 86 7.33 -3.70 -3.26
N PRO A 87 6.67 -4.18 -2.20
CA PRO A 87 7.25 -4.18 -0.85
C PRO A 87 8.52 -5.04 -0.82
N LEU A 88 9.48 -4.63 0.01
CA LEU A 88 10.73 -5.34 0.28
C LEU A 88 10.75 -5.81 1.74
N PRO A 89 11.61 -6.79 2.07
CA PRO A 89 11.80 -7.21 3.45
C PRO A 89 12.12 -6.02 4.38
N GLY A 90 11.25 -5.85 5.38
CA GLY A 90 11.43 -4.89 6.45
C GLY A 90 12.40 -5.35 7.53
N ARG A 91 12.40 -4.65 8.67
CA ARG A 91 13.14 -5.03 9.87
C ARG A 91 12.31 -4.91 11.12
N GLN A 92 12.67 -5.70 12.12
CA GLN A 92 12.21 -5.52 13.48
C GLN A 92 13.35 -5.80 14.46
N TYR A 93 13.63 -4.87 15.37
CA TYR A 93 14.68 -5.02 16.39
C TYR A 93 14.34 -4.25 17.67
N LEU A 94 14.95 -4.63 18.78
CA LEU A 94 14.82 -3.92 20.06
C LEU A 94 15.87 -2.80 20.11
N THR A 95 15.46 -1.59 20.45
CA THR A 95 16.39 -0.47 20.67
C THR A 95 17.03 -0.58 22.06
N PRO A 96 18.17 0.09 22.31
CA PRO A 96 18.79 0.13 23.64
C PRO A 96 17.85 0.62 24.75
N GLU A 97 16.88 1.47 24.40
CA GLU A 97 15.86 2.01 25.31
C GLU A 97 14.68 1.05 25.54
N GLY A 98 14.77 -0.19 25.06
CA GLY A 98 13.76 -1.23 25.26
C GLY A 98 12.51 -1.06 24.39
N ARG A 99 12.58 -0.32 23.27
CA ARG A 99 11.47 -0.14 22.32
C ARG A 99 11.59 -1.11 21.16
N VAL A 100 10.48 -1.63 20.65
CA VAL A 100 10.51 -2.39 19.39
C VAL A 100 10.48 -1.41 18.25
N LYS A 101 11.52 -1.39 17.41
CA LYS A 101 11.53 -0.60 16.17
C LYS A 101 11.25 -1.52 14.99
N ARG A 102 10.26 -1.16 14.18
CA ARG A 102 9.91 -1.84 12.94
C ARG A 102 10.09 -0.88 11.75
N VAL A 103 10.69 -1.37 10.68
CA VAL A 103 10.98 -0.60 9.48
C VAL A 103 10.37 -1.30 8.27
N HIS A 104 9.56 -0.60 7.50
CA HIS A 104 8.96 -1.07 6.26
C HIS A 104 9.68 -0.47 5.06
N TYR A 105 9.93 -1.28 4.03
CA TYR A 105 10.63 -0.83 2.83
C TYR A 105 9.85 -1.20 1.58
N TRP A 106 9.95 -0.34 0.57
CA TRP A 106 9.49 -0.60 -0.80
C TRP A 106 10.64 -0.45 -1.78
N ALA A 107 10.60 -1.22 -2.86
CA ALA A 107 11.33 -0.87 -4.07
C ALA A 107 10.66 0.37 -4.66
N ALA A 108 11.42 1.42 -4.96
CA ALA A 108 10.84 2.63 -5.51
C ALA A 108 11.65 3.17 -6.68
N ARG A 109 10.97 3.77 -7.65
CA ARG A 109 11.62 4.52 -8.73
C ARG A 109 11.42 6.00 -8.52
N ARG A 110 12.33 6.81 -9.06
CA ARG A 110 12.07 8.26 -9.19
C ARG A 110 10.79 8.49 -9.99
N ALA A 111 9.98 9.43 -9.51
CA ALA A 111 8.81 9.87 -10.23
C ALA A 111 9.24 10.60 -11.52
N ARG A 112 8.50 10.36 -12.59
CA ARG A 112 8.71 10.89 -13.94
C ARG A 112 7.60 11.87 -14.24
N ARG A 113 7.96 13.08 -14.67
CA ARG A 113 6.99 14.05 -15.19
C ARG A 113 6.26 13.47 -16.40
N GLY A 114 4.99 13.82 -16.56
CA GLY A 114 4.11 13.22 -17.56
C GLY A 114 3.39 12.01 -16.98
N HIS A 115 4.08 10.89 -16.81
CA HIS A 115 3.48 9.64 -16.32
C HIS A 115 2.95 9.74 -14.88
N ASP A 116 3.73 10.29 -13.95
CA ASP A 116 3.32 10.32 -12.53
C ASP A 116 2.66 11.64 -12.13
N SER A 117 2.44 12.55 -13.09
CA SER A 117 1.98 13.91 -12.82
C SER A 117 0.64 13.97 -12.07
N ALA A 118 -0.29 13.09 -12.41
CA ALA A 118 -1.59 12.99 -11.73
C ALA A 118 -1.40 12.63 -10.24
N ALA A 119 -0.66 11.55 -9.97
CA ALA A 119 -0.39 11.11 -8.62
C ALA A 119 0.43 12.14 -7.81
N LEU A 120 1.38 12.83 -8.43
CA LEU A 120 2.16 13.90 -7.77
C LEU A 120 1.31 15.12 -7.42
N THR A 121 0.30 15.45 -8.23
CA THR A 121 -0.61 16.58 -7.96
C THR A 121 -1.49 16.32 -6.75
N ALA A 122 -1.80 15.05 -6.48
CA ALA A 122 -2.58 14.62 -5.32
C ALA A 122 -1.77 14.50 -4.01
N ARG A 123 -0.50 14.92 -3.99
CA ARG A 123 0.36 14.86 -2.80
C ARG A 123 0.52 16.24 -2.19
N ASP A 124 0.64 16.26 -0.87
CA ASP A 124 1.07 17.46 -0.17
C ASP A 124 2.53 17.81 -0.50
N PRO A 125 2.87 19.12 -0.55
CA PRO A 125 4.25 19.55 -0.70
C PRO A 125 5.12 19.07 0.46
N VAL A 126 6.33 18.62 0.13
CA VAL A 126 7.31 18.14 1.11
C VAL A 126 8.58 18.99 1.01
N ALA A 127 9.02 19.54 2.15
CA ALA A 127 10.25 20.32 2.23
C ALA A 127 11.45 19.39 2.48
N PRO A 128 12.61 19.60 1.82
CA PRO A 128 13.80 18.82 2.12
C PRO A 128 14.29 19.02 3.57
N VAL A 129 14.87 17.98 4.15
CA VAL A 129 15.52 18.07 5.47
C VAL A 129 16.73 19.00 5.43
N LEU A 130 17.15 19.45 6.62
CA LEU A 130 18.36 20.23 6.78
C LEU A 130 19.61 19.39 6.49
N LYS A 131 20.68 20.04 6.02
CA LYS A 131 21.98 19.40 5.78
C LYS A 131 22.60 18.76 7.03
N ALA A 132 22.20 19.18 8.23
CA ALA A 132 22.63 18.56 9.49
C ALA A 132 22.03 17.16 9.70
N GLU A 133 20.92 16.84 9.02
CA GLU A 133 20.25 15.55 9.08
C GLU A 133 20.73 14.62 7.96
N VAL A 134 20.73 15.12 6.72
CA VAL A 134 21.29 14.44 5.55
C VAL A 134 22.15 15.41 4.74
N ASP A 135 23.47 15.18 4.71
CA ASP A 135 24.41 16.04 3.99
C ASP A 135 24.68 15.56 2.55
N ALA A 136 24.62 14.25 2.31
CA ALA A 136 24.91 13.63 1.01
C ALA A 136 23.90 12.56 0.62
N SER A 137 23.71 12.40 -0.70
CA SER A 137 23.00 11.27 -1.30
C SER A 137 23.74 10.81 -2.55
N GLU A 138 23.89 9.50 -2.71
CA GLU A 138 24.74 8.92 -3.76
C GLU A 138 24.02 7.79 -4.50
N TRP A 139 24.22 7.74 -5.82
CA TRP A 139 23.81 6.60 -6.63
C TRP A 139 24.98 5.64 -6.77
N LEU A 140 24.79 4.39 -6.36
CA LEU A 140 25.81 3.35 -6.39
C LEU A 140 25.28 2.14 -7.17
N ASP A 141 26.18 1.40 -7.82
CA ASP A 141 25.86 0.06 -8.29
C ASP A 141 25.50 -0.83 -7.08
N ALA A 142 24.59 -1.79 -7.26
CA ALA A 142 24.04 -2.57 -6.16
C ALA A 142 25.11 -3.26 -5.29
N ASP A 143 26.19 -3.76 -5.90
CA ASP A 143 27.28 -4.41 -5.19
C ASP A 143 28.15 -3.43 -4.38
N ASP A 144 28.30 -2.19 -4.86
CA ASP A 144 29.02 -1.14 -4.13
C ASP A 144 28.16 -0.56 -3.02
N ALA A 145 26.85 -0.44 -3.24
CA ALA A 145 25.91 -0.11 -2.17
C ALA A 145 25.96 -1.12 -1.03
N ALA A 146 26.05 -2.43 -1.33
CA ALA A 146 26.17 -3.48 -0.32
C ALA A 146 27.43 -3.32 0.55
N LYS A 147 28.53 -2.81 -0.02
CA LYS A 147 29.77 -2.49 0.71
C LYS A 147 29.67 -1.17 1.47
N ARG A 148 28.92 -0.20 0.94
CA ARG A 148 28.80 1.15 1.49
C ARG A 148 27.85 1.24 2.68
N LEU A 149 26.81 0.41 2.72
CA LEU A 149 25.87 0.35 3.85
C LEU A 149 26.61 0.09 5.17
N THR A 150 26.41 0.98 6.14
CA THR A 150 27.04 0.84 7.47
C THR A 150 26.48 -0.36 8.23
N TRP A 151 25.18 -0.61 8.13
CA TRP A 151 24.52 -1.70 8.85
C TRP A 151 24.34 -2.91 7.94
N ALA A 152 24.98 -4.03 8.28
CA ALA A 152 24.84 -5.29 7.53
C ALA A 152 23.38 -5.74 7.40
N SER A 153 22.56 -5.39 8.38
CA SER A 153 21.15 -5.71 8.36
C SER A 153 20.42 -4.99 7.20
N ASP A 154 20.90 -3.84 6.72
CA ASP A 154 20.39 -3.08 5.54
C ASP A 154 20.55 -3.79 4.20
N ARG A 155 21.19 -4.96 4.18
CA ARG A 155 21.34 -5.78 2.99
C ARG A 155 20.10 -6.57 2.61
N ALA A 156 19.27 -7.00 3.56
CA ALA A 156 18.07 -7.80 3.25
C ALA A 156 17.14 -7.19 2.16
N PRO A 157 16.76 -5.89 2.23
CA PRO A 157 15.98 -5.29 1.15
C PRO A 157 16.75 -5.12 -0.16
N LEU A 158 18.09 -4.97 -0.13
CA LEU A 158 18.93 -4.92 -1.33
C LEU A 158 19.03 -6.28 -2.02
N ASP A 159 19.20 -7.34 -1.25
CA ASP A 159 19.30 -8.71 -1.78
C ASP A 159 17.99 -9.10 -2.47
N ALA A 160 16.84 -8.80 -1.84
CA ALA A 160 15.52 -8.99 -2.46
C ALA A 160 15.32 -8.13 -3.72
N LEU A 161 15.84 -6.90 -3.74
CA LEU A 161 15.81 -6.03 -4.91
C LEU A 161 16.64 -6.63 -6.07
N LYS A 162 17.84 -7.13 -5.78
CA LYS A 162 18.72 -7.78 -6.76
C LYS A 162 18.07 -9.04 -7.33
N GLU A 163 17.49 -9.89 -6.49
CA GLU A 163 16.77 -11.08 -6.91
C GLU A 163 15.60 -10.72 -7.85
N ALA A 164 14.81 -9.71 -7.48
CA ALA A 164 13.71 -9.23 -8.32
C ALA A 164 14.21 -8.65 -9.66
N TYR A 165 15.36 -7.97 -9.68
CA TYR A 165 15.97 -7.45 -10.90
C TYR A 165 16.44 -8.58 -11.83
N GLU A 166 17.20 -9.54 -11.30
CA GLU A 166 17.73 -10.69 -12.04
C GLU A 166 16.60 -11.56 -12.60
N ALA A 167 15.49 -11.69 -11.86
CA ALA A 167 14.30 -12.40 -12.31
C ALA A 167 13.44 -11.62 -13.33
N GLY A 168 13.79 -10.37 -13.65
CA GLY A 168 13.02 -9.50 -14.56
C GLY A 168 11.66 -9.09 -13.99
N ARG A 169 11.55 -8.94 -12.66
CA ARG A 169 10.29 -8.68 -11.94
C ARG A 169 10.25 -7.34 -11.21
N LEU A 170 11.38 -6.63 -11.15
CA LEU A 170 11.53 -5.41 -10.36
C LEU A 170 10.69 -4.22 -10.86
N PRO A 171 10.60 -3.91 -12.16
CA PRO A 171 9.72 -2.86 -12.64
C PRO A 171 8.26 -3.32 -12.53
N THR A 172 7.51 -2.71 -11.61
CA THR A 172 6.08 -2.99 -11.41
C THR A 172 5.24 -1.74 -11.63
N ARG A 173 3.98 -1.97 -12.02
CA ARG A 173 2.89 -0.99 -11.93
C ARG A 173 1.87 -1.48 -10.92
N ALA A 174 1.17 -0.57 -10.26
CA ALA A 174 0.13 -0.93 -9.29
C ALA A 174 -1.23 -1.17 -9.98
N LEU A 175 -1.91 -2.24 -9.59
CA LEU A 175 -3.34 -2.41 -9.78
C LEU A 175 -3.99 -2.41 -8.39
N VAL A 176 -4.62 -1.29 -8.04
CA VAL A 176 -5.26 -1.10 -6.75
C VAL A 176 -6.73 -1.49 -6.83
N ILE A 177 -7.15 -2.46 -6.02
CA ILE A 177 -8.53 -2.88 -5.87
C ILE A 177 -9.07 -2.31 -4.55
N ALA A 178 -9.86 -1.25 -4.62
CA ALA A 178 -10.50 -0.63 -3.46
C ALA A 178 -11.92 -1.18 -3.25
N ARG A 179 -12.25 -1.54 -2.01
CA ARG A 179 -13.66 -1.68 -1.60
C ARG A 179 -14.19 -0.31 -1.25
N HIS A 180 -15.40 0.01 -1.70
CA HIS A 180 -16.04 1.28 -1.34
C HIS A 180 -16.06 1.53 0.18
N GLY A 181 -16.05 2.80 0.60
CA GLY A 181 -16.16 3.22 2.00
C GLY A 181 -17.45 2.74 2.66
N LYS A 182 -17.57 2.93 3.98
CA LYS A 182 -18.79 2.54 4.71
C LYS A 182 -20.02 3.24 4.11
N ALA A 183 -20.99 2.47 3.65
CA ALA A 183 -22.24 2.97 3.07
C ALA A 183 -23.41 2.83 4.06
N VAL A 184 -24.45 3.63 3.86
CA VAL A 184 -25.68 3.57 4.67
C VAL A 184 -26.19 2.13 4.70
N PRO A 185 -26.59 1.58 5.86
CA PRO A 185 -27.14 0.22 5.93
C PRO A 185 -28.35 0.06 5.01
N ARG A 186 -28.47 -1.11 4.36
CA ARG A 186 -29.60 -1.40 3.45
C ARG A 186 -30.96 -1.24 4.13
N THR A 187 -31.06 -1.63 5.39
CA THR A 187 -32.29 -1.51 6.20
C THR A 187 -32.68 -0.06 6.51
N ALA A 188 -31.74 0.88 6.41
CA ALA A 188 -31.94 2.30 6.67
C ALA A 188 -31.95 3.15 5.39
N TRP A 189 -31.97 2.51 4.22
CA TRP A 189 -31.98 3.17 2.91
C TRP A 189 -33.29 2.89 2.18
N HIS A 190 -34.00 3.95 1.80
CA HIS A 190 -35.31 3.85 1.13
C HIS A 190 -35.27 4.12 -0.38
N GLY A 191 -34.09 4.47 -0.92
CA GLY A 191 -33.86 4.67 -2.34
C GLY A 191 -33.40 3.41 -3.08
N SER A 192 -32.94 3.58 -4.31
CA SER A 192 -32.39 2.46 -5.10
C SER A 192 -31.01 2.03 -4.58
N GLU A 193 -30.63 0.75 -4.71
CA GLU A 193 -29.28 0.29 -4.32
C GLU A 193 -28.16 0.98 -5.12
N ARG A 194 -28.47 1.48 -6.32
CA ARG A 194 -27.54 2.22 -7.17
C ARG A 194 -27.14 3.55 -6.54
N ASP A 195 -28.07 4.21 -5.87
CA ASP A 195 -27.90 5.56 -5.32
C ASP A 195 -27.64 5.53 -3.80
N ARG A 196 -27.36 4.34 -3.23
CA ARG A 196 -27.10 4.23 -1.78
C ARG A 196 -25.78 4.91 -1.42
N PRO A 197 -25.80 5.96 -0.58
CA PRO A 197 -24.64 6.82 -0.37
C PRO A 197 -23.68 6.27 0.69
N LEU A 198 -22.51 6.91 0.79
CA LEU A 198 -21.59 6.73 1.90
C LEU A 198 -22.17 7.30 3.21
N THR A 199 -21.73 6.75 4.34
CA THR A 199 -21.90 7.41 5.65
C THR A 199 -20.81 8.46 5.87
N PRO A 200 -20.87 9.31 6.92
CA PRO A 200 -19.77 10.21 7.26
C PRO A 200 -18.42 9.50 7.41
N ILE A 201 -18.39 8.34 8.08
CA ILE A 201 -17.20 7.49 8.18
C ILE A 201 -16.75 6.99 6.80
N GLY A 202 -17.69 6.67 5.90
CA GLY A 202 -17.36 6.30 4.52
C GLY A 202 -16.68 7.42 3.74
N HIS A 203 -17.06 8.68 3.97
CA HIS A 203 -16.34 9.83 3.42
C HIS A 203 -14.93 9.98 4.02
N ALA A 204 -14.76 9.73 5.32
CA ALA A 204 -13.43 9.69 5.94
C ALA A 204 -12.54 8.60 5.31
N HIS A 205 -13.08 7.40 5.04
CA HIS A 205 -12.35 6.36 4.31
C HIS A 205 -11.91 6.82 2.91
N ALA A 206 -12.79 7.53 2.19
CA ALA A 206 -12.50 8.05 0.85
C ALA A 206 -11.38 9.10 0.88
N ALA A 207 -11.36 9.97 1.90
CA ALA A 207 -10.30 10.96 2.10
C ALA A 207 -8.95 10.28 2.46
N ALA A 208 -8.97 9.33 3.39
CA ALA A 208 -7.76 8.62 3.83
C ALA A 208 -7.09 7.78 2.72
N LEU A 209 -7.84 7.37 1.70
CA LEU A 209 -7.27 6.69 0.53
C LEU A 209 -6.41 7.61 -0.36
N VAL A 210 -6.63 8.93 -0.36
CA VAL A 210 -5.97 9.86 -1.28
C VAL A 210 -4.43 9.78 -1.21
N PRO A 211 -3.79 9.98 -0.04
CA PRO A 211 -2.33 9.99 0.03
C PRO A 211 -1.73 8.59 -0.22
N VAL A 212 -2.44 7.53 0.15
CA VAL A 212 -2.04 6.14 -0.16
C VAL A 212 -2.03 5.90 -1.66
N LEU A 213 -3.11 6.23 -2.36
CA LEU A 213 -3.22 6.06 -3.82
C LEU A 213 -2.18 6.90 -4.56
N ALA A 214 -1.91 8.12 -4.08
CA ALA A 214 -0.89 8.99 -4.62
C ALA A 214 0.53 8.41 -4.54
N SER A 215 0.79 7.44 -3.64
CA SER A 215 2.09 6.79 -3.47
C SER A 215 2.46 5.84 -4.61
N TYR A 216 1.46 5.32 -5.34
CA TYR A 216 1.63 4.25 -6.34
C TYR A 216 1.58 4.72 -7.80
N GLY A 217 1.58 6.03 -8.05
CA GLY A 217 1.64 6.57 -9.41
C GLY A 217 0.38 6.33 -10.23
N ILE A 218 -0.79 6.20 -9.58
CA ILE A 218 -2.06 5.93 -10.25
C ILE A 218 -2.38 7.03 -11.28
N GLU A 219 -2.64 6.62 -12.51
CA GLU A 219 -2.95 7.52 -13.63
C GLU A 219 -4.31 7.19 -14.29
N THR A 220 -4.91 6.05 -13.94
CA THR A 220 -6.23 5.63 -14.41
C THR A 220 -7.12 5.24 -13.24
N ALA A 221 -8.38 5.65 -13.27
CA ALA A 221 -9.37 5.29 -12.27
C ALA A 221 -10.63 4.69 -12.92
N ILE A 222 -11.06 3.53 -12.43
CA ILE A 222 -12.26 2.81 -12.83
C ILE A 222 -13.08 2.53 -11.59
N SER A 223 -14.40 2.67 -11.67
CA SER A 223 -15.27 2.37 -10.55
C SER A 223 -16.55 1.69 -11.01
N SER A 224 -17.14 0.87 -10.14
CA SER A 224 -18.56 0.56 -10.26
C SER A 224 -19.36 1.86 -10.34
N ARG A 225 -20.39 1.88 -11.18
CA ARG A 225 -21.23 3.08 -11.31
C ARG A 225 -22.13 3.40 -10.11
N TRP A 226 -22.26 2.49 -9.16
CA TRP A 226 -23.06 2.74 -7.95
C TRP A 226 -22.41 3.83 -7.10
N GLU A 227 -23.25 4.71 -6.55
CA GLU A 227 -22.85 5.98 -5.95
C GLU A 227 -21.74 5.80 -4.91
N ARG A 228 -21.90 4.90 -3.94
CA ARG A 228 -20.86 4.63 -2.93
C ARG A 228 -19.47 4.32 -3.51
N CYS A 229 -19.37 3.62 -4.63
CA CYS A 229 -18.08 3.35 -5.29
C CYS A 229 -17.55 4.59 -6.00
N ALA A 230 -18.42 5.34 -6.68
CA ALA A 230 -18.06 6.59 -7.33
C ALA A 230 -17.56 7.63 -6.30
N THR A 231 -18.31 7.83 -5.23
CA THR A 231 -17.99 8.75 -4.13
C THR A 231 -16.74 8.34 -3.36
N THR A 232 -16.43 7.04 -3.26
CA THR A 232 -15.20 6.59 -2.58
C THR A 232 -13.94 7.04 -3.32
N ILE A 233 -13.95 7.06 -4.65
CA ILE A 233 -12.77 7.46 -5.44
C ILE A 233 -12.73 8.95 -5.76
N ASP A 234 -13.84 9.65 -5.56
CA ASP A 234 -14.03 11.06 -5.93
C ASP A 234 -12.94 11.99 -5.35
N PRO A 235 -12.56 11.89 -4.06
CA PRO A 235 -11.48 12.73 -3.51
C PRO A 235 -10.16 12.56 -4.25
N TYR A 236 -9.76 11.33 -4.55
CA TYR A 236 -8.50 11.05 -5.23
C TYR A 236 -8.52 11.55 -6.67
N VAL A 237 -9.58 11.27 -7.43
CA VAL A 237 -9.65 11.69 -8.85
C VAL A 237 -9.68 13.21 -8.98
N ARG A 238 -10.30 13.94 -8.05
CA ARG A 238 -10.24 15.40 -8.01
C ARG A 238 -8.83 15.90 -7.71
N ALA A 239 -8.20 15.38 -6.66
CA ALA A 239 -6.85 15.77 -6.27
C ALA A 239 -5.82 15.47 -7.38
N ALA A 240 -6.00 14.36 -8.11
CA ALA A 240 -5.12 13.93 -9.19
C ALA A 240 -5.48 14.53 -10.56
N GLY A 241 -6.60 15.26 -10.69
CA GLY A 241 -7.09 15.78 -11.96
C GLY A 241 -7.51 14.71 -12.99
N LEU A 242 -7.90 13.52 -12.51
CA LEU A 242 -8.24 12.38 -13.36
C LEU A 242 -9.73 12.37 -13.74
N ARG A 243 -10.03 11.79 -14.91
CA ARG A 243 -11.40 11.48 -15.32
C ARG A 243 -11.66 9.98 -15.11
N PRO A 244 -12.50 9.58 -14.14
CA PRO A 244 -12.79 8.17 -13.92
C PRO A 244 -13.71 7.59 -15.00
N SER A 245 -13.56 6.29 -15.23
CA SER A 245 -14.51 5.49 -16.02
C SER A 245 -15.45 4.71 -15.10
N PHE A 246 -16.75 4.72 -15.40
CA PHE A 246 -17.75 4.02 -14.60
C PHE A 246 -18.31 2.80 -15.34
N SER A 247 -18.18 1.62 -14.73
CA SER A 247 -18.60 0.35 -15.32
C SER A 247 -19.85 -0.20 -14.64
N GLU A 248 -20.82 -0.64 -15.44
CA GLU A 248 -21.96 -1.43 -14.95
C GLU A 248 -21.54 -2.85 -14.54
N TYR A 249 -20.54 -3.41 -15.21
CA TYR A 249 -20.11 -4.79 -14.97
C TYR A 249 -19.50 -5.01 -13.59
N LEU A 250 -19.02 -3.93 -12.94
CA LEU A 250 -18.47 -3.95 -11.59
C LEU A 250 -19.55 -3.82 -10.49
N THR A 251 -20.83 -3.71 -10.84
CA THR A 251 -21.92 -3.64 -9.85
C THR A 251 -22.26 -5.02 -9.29
N GLU A 252 -22.81 -5.10 -8.07
CA GLU A 252 -23.22 -6.39 -7.48
C GLU A 252 -24.25 -7.10 -8.36
N ALA A 253 -25.24 -6.35 -8.89
CA ALA A 253 -26.31 -6.91 -9.71
C ALA A 253 -25.83 -7.48 -11.05
N GLN A 254 -24.83 -6.86 -11.70
CA GLN A 254 -24.28 -7.40 -12.96
C GLN A 254 -23.28 -8.51 -12.70
N HIS A 255 -22.52 -8.44 -11.61
CA HIS A 255 -21.64 -9.52 -11.19
C HIS A 255 -22.42 -10.80 -10.89
N GLU A 256 -23.54 -10.71 -10.16
CA GLU A 256 -24.43 -11.87 -9.90
C GLU A 256 -24.91 -12.54 -11.20
N ARG A 257 -25.23 -11.74 -12.23
CA ARG A 257 -25.66 -12.24 -13.53
C ARG A 257 -24.52 -12.80 -14.38
N SER A 258 -23.33 -12.21 -14.30
CA SER A 258 -22.21 -12.56 -15.17
C SER A 258 -20.85 -12.26 -14.53
N PRO A 259 -20.37 -13.12 -13.61
CA PRO A 259 -19.05 -12.97 -13.01
C PRO A 259 -17.91 -12.97 -14.04
N SER A 260 -18.09 -13.66 -15.17
CA SER A 260 -17.11 -13.72 -16.25
C SER A 260 -16.77 -12.36 -16.88
N ARG A 261 -17.69 -11.38 -16.85
CA ARG A 261 -17.42 -10.01 -17.31
C ARG A 261 -16.51 -9.23 -16.36
N VAL A 262 -16.66 -9.43 -15.05
CA VAL A 262 -15.71 -8.90 -14.06
C VAL A 262 -14.35 -9.56 -14.28
N ALA A 263 -14.31 -10.88 -14.43
CA ALA A 263 -13.06 -11.59 -14.68
C ALA A 263 -12.35 -11.09 -15.95
N ALA A 264 -13.10 -10.86 -17.04
CA ALA A 264 -12.56 -10.27 -18.27
C ALA A 264 -12.01 -8.84 -18.06
N THR A 265 -12.69 -8.04 -17.25
CA THR A 265 -12.23 -6.68 -16.89
C THR A 265 -10.91 -6.75 -16.14
N ILE A 266 -10.78 -7.64 -15.15
CA ILE A 266 -9.52 -7.76 -14.39
C ILE A 266 -8.39 -8.31 -15.26
N ARG A 267 -8.65 -9.28 -16.15
CA ARG A 267 -7.67 -9.76 -17.13
C ARG A 267 -7.16 -8.64 -18.03
N TYR A 268 -8.06 -7.85 -18.61
CA TYR A 268 -7.69 -6.67 -19.41
C TYR A 268 -6.80 -5.69 -18.62
N LEU A 269 -7.12 -5.43 -17.35
CA LEU A 269 -6.30 -4.56 -16.50
C LEU A 269 -4.92 -5.15 -16.15
N LEU A 270 -4.75 -6.46 -16.20
CA LEU A 270 -3.47 -7.14 -16.01
C LEU A 270 -2.66 -7.22 -17.32
N GLU A 271 -3.32 -7.48 -18.44
CA GLU A 271 -2.71 -7.78 -19.73
C GLU A 271 -2.44 -6.53 -20.58
N ASP A 272 -3.40 -5.61 -20.65
CA ASP A 272 -3.40 -4.53 -21.64
C ASP A 272 -3.20 -3.13 -21.05
N SER A 273 -3.42 -2.95 -19.74
CA SER A 273 -3.21 -1.65 -19.10
C SER A 273 -1.71 -1.34 -19.00
N ALA A 274 -1.28 -0.23 -19.60
CA ALA A 274 0.09 0.25 -19.54
C ALA A 274 0.44 0.90 -18.19
N GLY A 275 -0.57 1.33 -17.44
CA GLY A 275 -0.45 2.27 -16.32
C GLY A 275 -0.87 1.72 -14.97
N ALA A 276 -0.48 2.45 -13.91
CA ALA A 276 -0.99 2.16 -12.58
C ALA A 276 -2.47 2.56 -12.48
N THR A 277 -3.31 1.64 -12.01
CA THR A 277 -4.78 1.75 -12.11
C THR A 277 -5.45 1.55 -10.75
N LEU A 278 -6.42 2.40 -10.43
CA LEU A 278 -7.38 2.21 -9.34
C LEU A 278 -8.68 1.61 -9.88
N LEU A 279 -9.16 0.54 -9.24
CA LEU A 279 -10.48 -0.04 -9.45
C LEU A 279 -11.26 -0.04 -8.13
N CYS A 280 -12.43 0.61 -8.07
CA CYS A 280 -13.32 0.54 -6.91
C CYS A 280 -14.54 -0.36 -7.17
N THR A 281 -14.82 -1.28 -6.25
CA THR A 281 -15.89 -2.27 -6.37
C THR A 281 -16.51 -2.65 -5.01
N HIS A 282 -17.35 -3.68 -5.00
CA HIS A 282 -18.14 -4.15 -3.85
C HIS A 282 -17.63 -5.48 -3.32
N ARG A 283 -17.92 -5.77 -2.05
CA ARG A 283 -17.57 -7.04 -1.39
C ARG A 283 -17.99 -8.30 -2.18
N PRO A 284 -19.23 -8.43 -2.70
CA PRO A 284 -19.62 -9.63 -3.47
C PRO A 284 -18.83 -9.85 -4.75
N VAL A 285 -18.20 -8.81 -5.30
CA VAL A 285 -17.42 -8.85 -6.54
C VAL A 285 -15.97 -9.30 -6.27
N LEU A 286 -15.46 -9.08 -5.05
CA LEU A 286 -14.07 -9.35 -4.68
C LEU A 286 -13.62 -10.81 -4.89
N PRO A 287 -14.42 -11.86 -4.62
CA PRO A 287 -14.01 -13.24 -4.89
C PRO A 287 -13.53 -13.46 -6.33
N THR A 288 -14.25 -12.92 -7.32
CA THR A 288 -13.86 -13.03 -8.73
C THR A 288 -12.62 -12.21 -9.06
N VAL A 289 -12.45 -11.04 -8.43
CA VAL A 289 -11.24 -10.23 -8.61
C VAL A 289 -10.02 -10.96 -8.06
N LEU A 290 -10.13 -11.50 -6.85
CA LEU A 290 -9.04 -12.21 -6.16
C LEU A 290 -8.68 -13.52 -6.86
N ASP A 291 -9.66 -14.25 -7.39
CA ASP A 291 -9.43 -15.45 -8.20
C ASP A 291 -8.58 -15.13 -9.45
N VAL A 292 -8.95 -14.08 -10.21
CA VAL A 292 -8.17 -13.68 -11.40
C VAL A 292 -6.78 -13.18 -11.01
N LEU A 293 -6.65 -12.38 -9.94
CA LEU A 293 -5.34 -11.96 -9.44
C LEU A 293 -4.46 -13.17 -9.06
N GLY A 294 -5.03 -14.14 -8.34
CA GLY A 294 -4.35 -15.37 -7.93
C GLY A 294 -3.88 -16.22 -9.11
N GLN A 295 -4.68 -16.33 -10.17
CA GLN A 295 -4.30 -17.02 -11.41
C GLN A 295 -3.11 -16.36 -12.13
N HIS A 296 -2.92 -15.06 -11.94
CA HIS A 296 -1.79 -14.30 -12.51
C HIS A 296 -0.63 -14.14 -11.52
N ALA A 297 -0.75 -14.65 -10.30
CA ALA A 297 0.23 -14.49 -9.26
C ALA A 297 1.17 -15.71 -9.18
N ALA A 298 2.39 -15.48 -8.68
CA ALA A 298 3.20 -16.59 -8.18
C ALA A 298 2.50 -17.24 -6.99
N ARG A 299 2.74 -18.54 -6.75
CA ARG A 299 2.05 -19.30 -5.70
C ARG A 299 2.10 -18.62 -4.33
N ALA A 300 3.27 -18.16 -3.91
CA ALA A 300 3.44 -17.46 -2.63
C ALA A 300 2.61 -16.17 -2.53
N VAL A 301 2.43 -15.45 -3.64
CA VAL A 301 1.61 -14.23 -3.68
C VAL A 301 0.13 -14.58 -3.67
N ALA A 302 -0.29 -15.58 -4.44
CA ALA A 302 -1.66 -16.09 -4.43
C ALA A 302 -2.07 -16.56 -3.03
N ASP A 303 -1.19 -17.27 -2.32
CA ASP A 303 -1.41 -17.75 -0.96
C ASP A 303 -1.49 -16.62 0.08
N SER A 304 -0.95 -15.43 -0.22
CA SER A 304 -1.06 -14.23 0.64
C SER A 304 -2.32 -13.39 0.39
N LEU A 305 -3.07 -13.66 -0.68
CA LEU A 305 -4.29 -12.91 -0.97
C LEU A 305 -5.35 -13.20 0.10
N PRO A 306 -6.23 -12.24 0.45
CA PRO A 306 -7.32 -12.49 1.37
C PRO A 306 -8.18 -13.66 0.91
N THR A 307 -8.40 -14.64 1.79
CA THR A 307 -9.18 -15.85 1.50
C THR A 307 -10.53 -15.89 2.22
N GLN A 308 -10.70 -15.03 3.22
CA GLN A 308 -11.91 -14.99 4.04
C GLN A 308 -12.71 -13.72 3.75
N ASP A 309 -14.00 -13.90 3.50
CA ASP A 309 -14.95 -12.82 3.43
C ASP A 309 -15.01 -12.08 4.78
N PRO A 310 -14.94 -10.73 4.82
CA PRO A 310 -15.25 -9.79 3.73
C PRO A 310 -14.13 -9.49 2.72
N PHE A 311 -12.98 -10.16 2.79
CA PHE A 311 -11.75 -9.99 1.98
C PHE A 311 -11.05 -8.63 2.14
N LEU A 312 -11.82 -7.55 2.05
CA LEU A 312 -11.45 -6.18 2.35
C LEU A 312 -12.58 -5.58 3.20
N GLU A 313 -12.26 -4.90 4.30
CA GLU A 313 -13.23 -4.06 5.00
C GLU A 313 -13.60 -2.80 4.17
N PRO A 314 -14.73 -2.13 4.44
CA PRO A 314 -15.07 -0.90 3.71
C PRO A 314 -13.92 0.11 3.80
N GLY A 315 -13.53 0.74 2.68
CA GLY A 315 -12.42 1.69 2.64
C GLY A 315 -11.02 1.08 2.59
N GLN A 316 -10.88 -0.25 2.69
CA GLN A 316 -9.61 -0.92 2.46
C GLN A 316 -9.35 -1.11 0.97
N ALA A 317 -8.07 -1.30 0.65
CA ALA A 317 -7.62 -1.59 -0.71
C ALA A 317 -6.60 -2.74 -0.72
N LEU A 318 -6.55 -3.47 -1.83
CA LEU A 318 -5.48 -4.40 -2.15
C LEU A 318 -4.64 -3.80 -3.28
N VAL A 319 -3.33 -3.71 -3.10
CA VAL A 319 -2.40 -3.27 -4.16
C VAL A 319 -1.73 -4.49 -4.75
N GLY A 320 -2.07 -4.84 -5.99
CA GLY A 320 -1.35 -5.84 -6.78
C GLY A 320 -0.19 -5.19 -7.54
N HIS A 321 1.03 -5.69 -7.36
CA HIS A 321 2.21 -5.24 -8.10
C HIS A 321 2.39 -6.08 -9.35
N VAL A 322 2.10 -5.49 -10.51
CA VAL A 322 2.06 -6.18 -11.79
C VAL A 322 3.33 -5.87 -12.57
N THR A 323 4.00 -6.91 -13.07
CA THR A 323 5.12 -6.80 -14.01
C THR A 323 4.82 -7.60 -15.28
N THR A 324 5.43 -7.24 -16.40
CA THR A 324 5.32 -7.99 -17.65
C THR A 324 6.55 -8.85 -17.83
N THR A 325 6.36 -10.17 -17.81
CA THR A 325 7.43 -11.14 -18.06
C THR A 325 7.38 -11.63 -19.51
N SER A 326 8.39 -12.41 -19.94
CA SER A 326 8.35 -13.11 -21.23
C SER A 326 7.17 -14.09 -21.37
N LYS A 327 6.52 -14.48 -20.26
CA LYS A 327 5.35 -15.37 -20.22
C LYS A 327 4.02 -14.62 -20.01
N GLY A 328 4.04 -13.29 -20.16
CA GLY A 328 2.89 -12.41 -19.94
C GLY A 328 2.91 -11.72 -18.56
N PRO A 329 1.83 -11.01 -18.21
CA PRO A 329 1.74 -10.24 -16.97
C PRO A 329 1.71 -11.16 -15.75
N ARG A 330 2.34 -10.72 -14.66
CA ARG A 330 2.38 -11.43 -13.39
C ARG A 330 2.22 -10.47 -12.22
N VAL A 331 1.41 -10.88 -11.24
CA VAL A 331 1.34 -10.23 -9.94
C VAL A 331 2.47 -10.80 -9.07
N VAL A 332 3.47 -9.97 -8.78
CA VAL A 332 4.70 -10.39 -8.09
C VAL A 332 4.74 -10.04 -6.61
N ALA A 333 3.83 -9.17 -6.17
CA ALA A 333 3.57 -8.90 -4.77
C ALA A 333 2.14 -8.37 -4.61
N ALA A 334 1.59 -8.49 -3.40
CA ALA A 334 0.31 -7.91 -3.03
C ALA A 334 0.40 -7.27 -1.63
N GLU A 335 -0.29 -6.15 -1.43
CA GLU A 335 -0.36 -5.46 -0.14
C GLU A 335 -1.81 -5.20 0.24
N LEU A 336 -2.21 -5.60 1.46
CA LEU A 336 -3.49 -5.20 2.03
C LEU A 336 -3.33 -3.87 2.76
N ILE A 337 -4.10 -2.87 2.34
CA ILE A 337 -4.04 -1.51 2.88
C ILE A 337 -5.31 -1.19 3.65
N ALA A 338 -5.11 -0.76 4.89
CA ALA A 338 -6.12 -0.15 5.74
C ALA A 338 -5.62 1.25 6.10
N PRO A 339 -6.02 2.30 5.34
CA PRO A 339 -5.64 3.65 5.67
C PRO A 339 -6.11 3.99 7.10
N PRO A 340 -5.25 4.60 7.94
CA PRO A 340 -5.69 5.14 9.21
C PRO A 340 -6.78 6.20 8.98
N LEU A 341 -7.70 6.29 9.92
CA LEU A 341 -8.71 7.35 9.94
C LEU A 341 -8.32 8.30 11.07
N ASP A 342 -8.31 9.58 10.76
CA ASP A 342 -8.12 10.65 11.74
C ASP A 342 -9.37 10.89 12.60
#